data_AF-A0A411YW95-F1
#
_entry.id   AF-A0A411YW95-F1
#
_cell.length_a   1.000
_cell.length_b   1.000
_cell.length_c   1.000
_cell.angle_alpha   90.00
_cell.angle_beta   90.00
_cell.angle_gamma   90.00
#
_symmetry.space_group_name_H-M   'P 1'
#
loop_
_entity.id
_entity.type
_entity.pdbx_description
1 polymer ?
#
loop_
_entity_poly.entity_id
_entity_poly.type
_entity_poly.pdbx_seq_one_letter_code
_entity_poly.pdbx_strand_id
1 'polypeptide(L)' 'MFEKISQHEQVVFCNDPSTGLKEIIAIQNTTLGPALGGCRMRPYGSVDEALEDVLRLSKGMTYK' A
#
# COMPACT_ATOMS: atom_id res chain seq x y z
N MET A 1 -1.37 -12.00 7.78
CA MET A 1 -1.77 -10.64 7.36
C MET A 1 -1.33 -9.58 8.37
N PHE A 2 -1.79 -9.63 9.64
CA PHE A 2 -1.39 -8.64 10.66
C PHE A 2 0.13 -8.52 10.87
N GLU A 3 0.85 -9.64 10.84
CA GLU A 3 2.32 -9.63 10.89
C GLU A 3 2.96 -8.94 9.68
N LYS A 4 2.37 -9.06 8.48
CA LYS A 4 2.90 -8.42 7.26
C LYS A 4 2.78 -6.89 7.33
N ILE A 5 1.73 -6.38 7.97
CA ILE A 5 1.43 -4.94 8.03
C ILE A 5 1.92 -4.26 9.31
N SER A 6 2.56 -5.00 10.23
CA SER A 6 2.90 -4.48 11.57
C SER A 6 3.93 -3.34 11.58
N GLN A 7 4.66 -3.14 10.48
CA GLN A 7 5.64 -2.05 10.31
C GLN A 7 5.03 -0.80 9.66
N HIS A 8 3.72 -0.80 9.41
CA HIS A 8 2.99 0.27 8.75
C HIS A 8 1.96 0.85 9.69
N GLU A 9 1.87 2.18 9.73
CA GLU A 9 0.85 2.89 10.50
C GLU A 9 -0.56 2.61 9.98
N GLN A 10 -0.72 2.46 8.65
CA GLN A 10 -2.03 2.24 8.04
C GLN A 10 -1.92 1.43 6.74
N VAL A 11 -2.88 0.53 6.53
CA VAL A 11 -3.12 -0.13 5.24
C VAL A 11 -4.61 -0.05 4.94
N VAL A 12 -4.97 0.56 3.82
CA VAL A 12 -6.34 0.79 3.38
C VAL A 12 -6.61 -0.04 2.13
N PHE A 13 -7.70 -0.79 2.14
CA PHE A 13 -8.18 -1.54 0.98
C PHE A 13 -9.41 -0.82 0.41
N CYS A 14 -9.30 -0.40 -0.85
CA CYS A 14 -10.39 0.24 -1.58
C CYS A 14 -10.91 -0.73 -2.65
N ASN A 15 -12.23 -0.91 -2.70
CA ASN A 15 -12.87 -1.74 -3.70
C ASN A 15 -14.15 -1.04 -4.18
N ASP A 16 -14.20 -0.71 -5.47
CA ASP A 16 -15.39 -0.17 -6.11
C ASP A 16 -15.85 -1.14 -7.22
N PRO A 17 -16.91 -1.94 -6.96
CA PRO A 17 -17.44 -2.89 -7.93
C PRO A 17 -17.99 -2.24 -9.20
N SER A 18 -18.43 -0.98 -9.16
CA SER A 18 -19.04 -0.30 -10.31
C SER A 18 -18.01 0.02 -11.40
N THR A 19 -16.79 0.36 -10.99
CA THR A 19 -15.64 0.61 -11.87
C THR A 19 -14.72 -0.61 -11.99
N GLY A 20 -14.88 -1.60 -11.13
CA GLY A 20 -13.98 -2.75 -11.00
C GLY A 20 -12.66 -2.41 -10.28
N LEU A 21 -12.56 -1.22 -9.66
CA LEU A 21 -11.36 -0.76 -8.98
C LEU A 21 -11.07 -1.63 -7.76
N LYS A 22 -9.84 -2.11 -7.67
CA LYS A 22 -9.26 -2.76 -6.50
C LYS A 22 -7.92 -2.10 -6.22
N GLU A 23 -7.78 -1.49 -5.06
CA GLU A 23 -6.62 -0.71 -4.69
C GLU A 23 -6.20 -1.01 -3.25
N ILE A 24 -4.90 -0.91 -3.00
CA ILE A 24 -4.32 -0.97 -1.65
C ILE A 24 -3.45 0.27 -1.48
N ILE A 25 -3.68 1.01 -0.41
CA ILE A 25 -2.88 2.17 0.00
C ILE A 25 -2.15 1.77 1.28
N ALA A 26 -0.82 1.89 1.31
CA ALA A 26 -0.01 1.61 2.50
C ALA A 26 0.75 2.86 2.94
N ILE A 27 0.59 3.23 4.21
CA ILE A 27 1.29 4.33 4.87
C ILE A 27 2.24 3.70 5.88
N GLN A 28 3.55 3.85 5.64
CA GLN A 28 4.55 3.23 6.51
C GLN A 28 4.84 4.09 7.75
N ASN A 29 5.10 5.39 7.56
CA ASN A 29 5.38 6.31 8.65
C ASN A 29 4.99 7.76 8.28
N THR A 30 4.46 8.52 9.25
CA THR A 30 4.09 9.94 9.07
C THR A 30 4.80 10.89 10.06
N THR A 31 5.88 10.43 10.71
CA THR A 31 6.61 11.20 11.74
C THR A 31 7.16 12.54 11.22
N LEU A 32 7.60 12.59 9.95
CA LEU A 32 8.17 13.80 9.33
C LEU A 32 7.12 14.63 8.58
N GLY A 33 5.84 14.25 8.63
CA GLY A 33 4.75 14.93 7.94
C GLY A 33 3.85 13.98 7.15
N PRO A 34 2.97 14.53 6.29
CA PRO A 34 2.05 13.74 5.48
C PRO A 34 2.79 12.76 4.56
N ALA A 35 2.26 11.54 4.42
CA ALA A 35 2.82 10.55 3.51
C ALA A 35 2.69 11.01 2.05
N LEU A 36 3.78 10.86 1.29
CA LEU A 36 3.82 11.12 -0.14
C LEU A 36 4.26 9.84 -0.88
N GLY A 37 3.54 9.48 -1.94
CA GLY A 37 3.82 8.30 -2.75
C GLY A 37 3.22 8.41 -4.14
N GLY A 38 3.78 7.67 -5.09
CA GLY A 38 3.22 7.57 -6.44
C GLY A 38 2.07 6.55 -6.50
N CYS A 39 1.22 6.67 -7.51
CA CYS A 39 0.23 5.65 -7.86
C CYS A 39 0.82 4.67 -8.87
N ARG A 40 0.67 3.36 -8.61
CA ARG A 40 1.09 2.29 -9.51
C ARG A 40 -0.12 1.46 -9.92
N MET A 41 -0.31 1.33 -11.22
CA MET A 41 -1.32 0.45 -11.80
C MET A 41 -0.60 -0.69 -12.54
N ARG A 42 -0.72 -1.92 -12.03
CA ARG A 42 -0.05 -3.10 -12.56
C ARG A 42 -0.93 -4.34 -12.33
N PRO A 43 -0.99 -5.30 -13.26
CA PRO A 43 -1.61 -6.59 -13.00
C PRO A 43 -0.74 -7.43 -12.04
N TYR A 44 -1.34 -7.89 -10.95
CA TYR A 44 -0.74 -8.83 -10.00
C TYR A 44 -1.44 -10.19 -10.12
N GLY A 45 -0.72 -11.28 -9.86
CA GLY A 45 -1.28 -12.63 -9.88
C GLY A 45 -2.21 -12.90 -8.70
N SER A 46 -2.03 -12.17 -7.59
CA SER A 46 -2.86 -12.26 -6.38
C SER A 46 -2.91 -10.95 -5.60
N VAL A 47 -3.86 -10.86 -4.66
CA VAL A 47 -3.94 -9.74 -3.70
C VAL A 47 -2.72 -9.73 -2.77
N ASP A 48 -2.17 -10.90 -2.45
CA ASP A 48 -1.01 -11.02 -1.56
C ASP A 48 0.26 -10.47 -2.23
N GLU A 49 0.45 -10.70 -3.54
CA GLU A 49 1.53 -10.08 -4.32
C GLU A 49 1.39 -8.55 -4.38
N ALA A 50 0.17 -8.05 -4.56
CA ALA A 50 -0.09 -6.60 -4.56
C ALA A 50 0.19 -5.99 -3.18
N LEU A 51 -0.19 -6.69 -2.10
CA LEU A 51 0.05 -6.28 -0.73
C LEU A 51 1.56 -6.24 -0.43
N GLU A 52 2.32 -7.26 -0.81
CA GLU A 52 3.77 -7.26 -0.61
C GLU A 52 4.47 -6.13 -1.36
N ASP A 53 4.07 -5.84 -2.60
CA ASP A 53 4.66 -4.75 -3.38
C ASP A 53 4.34 -3.38 -2.75
N VAL A 54 3.09 -3.09 -2.38
CA VAL A 54 2.73 -1.79 -1.80
C VAL A 54 3.39 -1.56 -0.42
N LEU A 55 3.53 -2.60 0.40
CA LEU A 55 4.24 -2.51 1.68
C LEU A 55 5.73 -2.21 1.48
N ARG A 56 6.37 -2.86 0.50
CA ARG A 56 7.77 -2.62 0.15
C ARG A 56 7.99 -1.21 -0.40
N LEU A 57 7.11 -0.73 -1.28
CA LEU A 57 7.22 0.59 -1.90
C LEU A 57 7.03 1.72 -0.89
N SER A 58 6.00 1.64 -0.05
CA SER A 58 5.72 2.65 1.00
C SER A 58 6.86 2.77 2.02
N LYS A 59 7.49 1.64 2.39
CA LYS A 59 8.73 1.65 3.18
C LYS A 59 9.86 2.38 2.46
N GLY A 60 10.07 2.08 1.18
CA GLY A 60 11.06 2.77 0.36
C GLY A 60 10.85 4.28 0.28
N MET A 61 9.59 4.73 0.24
CA MET A 61 9.26 6.16 0.22
C MET A 61 9.56 6.87 1.54
N THR A 62 9.46 6.18 2.68
CA THR A 62 9.79 6.79 3.98
C THR A 62 11.29 7.06 4.12
N TYR A 63 12.14 6.20 3.56
CA TYR A 63 13.59 6.35 3.63
C TYR A 63 14.19 7.27 2.55
N LYS A 64 13.40 7.64 1.54
CA LYS A 64 13.85 8.46 0.41
C LYS A 64 13.77 9.94 0.74
#